data_AF-A0A962UH15-F1
#
_entry.id   AF-A0A962UH15-F1
#
_cell.length_a   1.000
_cell.length_b   1.000
_cell.length_c   1.000
_cell.angle_alpha   90.00
_cell.angle_beta   90.00
_cell.angle_gamma   90.00
#
_symmetry.space_group_name_H-M   'P 1'
#
loop_
_entity.id
_entity.type
_entity.pdbx_description
1 polymer ?
#
loop_
_entity_poly.entity_id
_entity_poly.type
_entity_poly.pdbx_seq_one_letter_code
_entity_poly.pdbx_strand_id
1 'polypeptide(L)'
;TFQMTFAIITPALIVGAFAERMKFSALLVFMAVWFTVVYAPVAHMVWGGDGALMWDWGVLDFAGGTVVHINAGIAGFVACLVLGKRKGYPHTAMPPHNLNFTIMGAGMLWVGWFGFNAGSAVAANESAGMAMLVTQIATAMAALTWMFAEWLSHGKPSVLGIASGAVAGLVAITPASGTAGPMGALLIGFASGLVCFLTSTKLKRALGYDDSLDVFGVHAVGGILG
;
A
#
# COMPACT_ATOMS: atom_id res chain seq x y z
N THR A 1 -6.82 -21.19 1.45
CA THR A 1 -6.75 -20.55 0.11
C THR A 1 -6.77 -19.04 0.19
N PHE A 2 -7.62 -18.42 1.01
CA PHE A 2 -7.66 -16.96 1.22
C PHE A 2 -6.28 -16.34 1.52
N GLN A 3 -5.57 -16.83 2.54
CA GLN A 3 -4.23 -16.32 2.90
C GLN A 3 -3.18 -16.39 1.76
N MET A 4 -3.36 -17.28 0.77
CA MET A 4 -2.46 -17.34 -0.38
C MET A 4 -2.59 -16.13 -1.30
N THR A 5 -3.75 -15.44 -1.33
CA THR A 5 -3.90 -14.25 -2.17
C THR A 5 -3.10 -13.06 -1.61
N PHE A 6 -3.00 -12.95 -0.28
CA PHE A 6 -2.15 -11.97 0.43
C PHE A 6 -0.67 -12.27 0.15
N ALA A 7 -0.30 -13.54 0.21
CA ALA A 7 1.04 -14.02 -0.14
C ALA A 7 1.43 -13.71 -1.59
N ILE A 8 0.47 -13.65 -2.52
CA ILE A 8 0.73 -13.34 -3.93
C ILE A 8 0.80 -11.83 -4.17
N ILE A 9 -0.09 -11.03 -3.56
CA ILE A 9 -0.11 -9.59 -3.80
C ILE A 9 1.11 -8.90 -3.18
N THR A 10 1.60 -9.37 -2.03
CA THR A 10 2.69 -8.68 -1.29
C THR A 10 3.99 -8.59 -2.11
N PRO A 11 4.53 -9.68 -2.68
CA PRO A 11 5.69 -9.61 -3.56
C PRO A 11 5.44 -8.79 -4.84
N ALA A 12 4.20 -8.83 -5.36
CA ALA A 12 3.84 -8.05 -6.55
C ALA A 12 3.90 -6.53 -6.29
N LEU A 13 3.54 -6.07 -5.10
CA LEU A 13 3.69 -4.66 -4.70
C LEU A 13 5.16 -4.23 -4.71
N ILE A 14 6.06 -5.09 -4.23
CA ILE A 14 7.50 -4.79 -4.16
C ILE A 14 8.08 -4.50 -5.55
N VAL A 15 7.62 -5.21 -6.59
CA VAL A 15 8.05 -4.98 -7.99
C VAL A 15 7.82 -3.54 -8.43
N GLY A 16 6.75 -2.91 -7.94
CA GLY A 16 6.43 -1.52 -8.24
C GLY A 16 7.53 -0.54 -7.85
N ALA A 17 8.39 -0.87 -6.88
CA ALA A 17 9.44 0.03 -6.41
C ALA A 17 10.63 0.14 -7.37
N PHE A 18 10.88 -0.90 -8.17
CA PHE A 18 12.04 -1.02 -9.05
C PHE A 18 11.72 -1.47 -10.47
N ALA A 19 10.46 -1.26 -10.89
CA ALA A 19 10.03 -1.56 -12.24
C ALA A 19 11.07 -1.09 -13.27
N GLU A 20 11.34 -1.97 -14.25
CA GLU A 20 12.24 -1.74 -15.40
C GLU A 20 13.76 -1.79 -15.14
N ARG A 21 14.23 -2.06 -13.92
CA ARG A 21 15.69 -2.03 -13.62
C ARG A 21 16.27 -3.21 -12.85
N MET A 22 15.49 -4.27 -12.58
CA MET A 22 16.00 -5.52 -12.01
C MET A 22 16.02 -6.62 -13.08
N LYS A 23 17.08 -7.43 -13.14
CA LYS A 23 17.12 -8.64 -13.98
C LYS A 23 16.02 -9.61 -13.54
N PHE A 24 15.33 -10.23 -14.48
CA PHE A 24 14.23 -11.16 -14.17
C PHE A 24 14.67 -12.34 -13.30
N SER A 25 15.86 -12.91 -13.54
CA SER A 25 16.39 -13.99 -12.69
C SER A 25 16.65 -13.54 -11.25
N ALA A 26 17.18 -12.32 -11.06
CA ALA A 26 17.38 -11.75 -9.74
C ALA A 26 16.04 -11.48 -9.03
N LEU A 27 15.03 -11.03 -9.77
CA LEU A 27 13.67 -10.86 -9.26
C LEU A 27 13.10 -12.18 -8.73
N LEU A 28 13.20 -13.28 -9.50
CA LEU A 28 12.69 -14.58 -9.06
C LEU A 28 13.35 -15.07 -7.78
N VAL A 29 14.69 -14.98 -7.70
CA VAL A 29 15.45 -15.37 -6.50
C VAL A 29 15.08 -14.48 -5.32
N PHE A 30 15.04 -13.16 -5.52
CA PHE A 30 14.69 -12.21 -4.48
C PHE A 30 13.28 -12.47 -3.93
N MET A 31 12.29 -12.68 -4.79
CA MET A 31 10.91 -12.95 -4.35
C MET A 31 10.78 -14.28 -3.61
N ALA A 32 11.46 -15.34 -4.08
CA ALA A 32 11.46 -16.62 -3.40
C ALA A 32 12.08 -16.51 -2.00
N VAL A 33 13.27 -15.90 -1.89
CA VAL A 33 13.96 -15.72 -0.61
C VAL A 33 13.14 -14.82 0.31
N TRP A 34 12.72 -13.65 -0.17
CA TRP A 34 11.97 -12.67 0.62
C TRP A 34 10.64 -13.24 1.13
N PHE A 35 9.93 -13.99 0.29
CA PHE A 35 8.71 -14.66 0.71
C PHE A 35 8.98 -15.63 1.88
N THR A 36 10.00 -16.48 1.76
CA THR A 36 10.30 -17.50 2.78
C THR A 36 10.86 -16.90 4.08
N VAL A 37 11.74 -15.90 3.99
CA VAL A 37 12.48 -15.40 5.17
C VAL A 37 11.90 -14.12 5.76
N VAL A 38 11.01 -13.43 5.05
CA VAL A 38 10.38 -12.19 5.52
C VAL A 38 8.87 -12.32 5.58
N TYR A 39 8.20 -12.59 4.45
CA TYR A 39 6.73 -12.63 4.44
C TYR A 39 6.17 -13.70 5.36
N ALA A 40 6.60 -14.96 5.22
CA ALA A 40 6.05 -16.07 6.00
C ALA A 40 6.29 -15.89 7.51
N PRO A 41 7.50 -15.48 7.98
CA PRO A 41 7.71 -15.16 9.38
C PRO A 41 6.83 -14.00 9.89
N VAL A 42 6.73 -12.89 9.16
CA VAL A 42 5.90 -11.74 9.58
C VAL A 42 4.43 -12.13 9.63
N ALA A 43 3.93 -12.85 8.62
CA ALA A 43 2.56 -13.36 8.61
C ALA A 43 2.30 -14.29 9.81
N HIS A 44 3.24 -15.18 10.14
CA HIS A 44 3.14 -15.99 11.34
C HIS A 44 3.16 -15.15 12.62
N MET A 45 4.04 -14.15 12.73
CA MET A 45 4.12 -13.29 13.92
C MET A 45 2.80 -12.58 14.21
N VAL A 46 2.09 -12.12 13.18
CA VAL A 46 0.88 -11.29 13.31
C VAL A 46 -0.39 -12.14 13.34
N TRP A 47 -0.48 -13.19 12.51
CA TRP A 47 -1.70 -13.99 12.31
C TRP A 47 -1.56 -15.46 12.75
N GLY A 48 -0.45 -15.84 13.39
CA GLY A 48 -0.21 -17.22 13.82
C GLY A 48 -1.07 -17.69 14.99
N GLY A 49 -1.77 -16.77 15.68
CA GLY A 49 -2.52 -17.08 16.89
C GLY A 49 -1.62 -17.17 18.13
N ASP A 50 -2.13 -17.80 19.19
CA ASP A 50 -1.43 -17.88 20.48
C ASP A 50 -0.03 -18.48 20.34
N GLY A 51 0.98 -17.81 20.90
CA GLY A 51 2.40 -18.19 20.79
C GLY A 51 3.14 -17.52 19.63
N ALA A 52 2.44 -16.77 18.77
CA ALA A 52 3.07 -15.91 17.78
C ALA A 52 3.42 -14.53 18.37
N LEU A 53 4.62 -14.03 18.03
CA LEU A 53 5.21 -12.86 18.69
C LEU A 53 4.33 -11.62 18.73
N MET A 54 3.84 -11.14 17.58
CA MET A 54 3.07 -9.89 17.51
C MET A 54 1.60 -10.11 17.93
N TRP A 55 1.06 -11.31 17.71
CA TRP A 55 -0.22 -11.72 18.27
C TRP A 55 -0.22 -11.62 19.80
N ASP A 56 0.79 -12.20 20.47
CA ASP A 56 0.93 -12.18 21.92
C ASP A 56 1.19 -10.78 22.49
N TRP A 57 1.70 -9.85 21.66
CA TRP A 57 1.82 -8.43 22.00
C TRP A 57 0.51 -7.66 21.87
N GLY A 58 -0.54 -8.27 21.32
CA GLY A 58 -1.83 -7.62 21.08
C GLY A 58 -1.83 -6.65 19.90
N VAL A 59 -0.95 -6.87 18.90
CA VAL A 59 -0.93 -6.03 17.68
C VAL A 59 -2.24 -6.18 16.93
N LEU A 60 -2.92 -5.05 16.70
CA LEU A 60 -4.14 -5.00 15.91
C LEU A 60 -3.78 -4.76 14.44
N ASP A 61 -3.82 -5.83 13.65
CA ASP A 61 -3.66 -5.76 12.21
C ASP A 61 -4.66 -6.67 11.50
N PHE A 62 -5.84 -6.11 11.23
CA PHE A 62 -6.99 -6.87 10.78
C PHE A 62 -6.79 -7.53 9.42
N ALA A 63 -6.23 -6.81 8.46
CA ALA A 63 -6.09 -7.27 7.08
C ALA A 63 -4.67 -7.09 6.50
N GLY A 64 -3.67 -6.67 7.29
CA GLY A 64 -2.27 -6.74 6.85
C GLY A 64 -1.62 -5.40 6.52
N GLY A 65 -1.91 -4.37 7.31
CA GLY A 65 -1.11 -3.15 7.34
C GLY A 65 0.37 -3.47 7.51
N THR A 66 0.71 -4.28 8.50
CA THR A 66 2.08 -4.74 8.75
C THR A 66 2.49 -5.84 7.78
N VAL A 67 1.69 -6.92 7.68
CA VAL A 67 2.05 -8.14 6.95
C VAL A 67 2.25 -7.91 5.46
N VAL A 68 1.43 -7.04 4.87
CA VAL A 68 1.44 -6.74 3.42
C VAL A 68 2.09 -5.40 3.15
N HIS A 69 1.56 -4.30 3.69
CA HIS A 69 1.89 -2.97 3.18
C HIS A 69 3.21 -2.41 3.72
N ILE A 70 3.42 -2.41 5.03
CA ILE A 70 4.70 -2.01 5.62
C ILE A 70 5.80 -2.95 5.12
N ASN A 71 5.53 -4.25 5.14
CA ASN A 71 6.48 -5.27 4.71
C ASN A 71 6.93 -5.08 3.25
N ALA A 72 6.00 -5.01 2.30
CA ALA A 72 6.31 -4.77 0.90
C ALA A 72 6.91 -3.38 0.67
N GLY A 73 6.40 -2.37 1.36
CA GLY A 73 6.86 -0.99 1.24
C GLY A 73 8.32 -0.82 1.64
N ILE A 74 8.73 -1.40 2.76
CA ILE A 74 10.12 -1.37 3.22
C ILE A 74 11.02 -2.23 2.32
N ALA A 75 10.56 -3.41 1.90
CA ALA A 75 11.32 -4.25 0.98
C ALA A 75 11.55 -3.55 -0.37
N GLY A 76 10.53 -2.90 -0.91
CA GLY A 76 10.61 -2.09 -2.13
C GLY A 76 11.55 -0.89 -1.97
N PHE A 77 11.47 -0.19 -0.83
CA PHE A 77 12.37 0.91 -0.51
C PHE A 77 13.84 0.47 -0.46
N VAL A 78 14.15 -0.58 0.29
CA VAL A 78 15.53 -1.10 0.34
C VAL A 78 15.99 -1.57 -1.04
N ALA A 79 15.14 -2.27 -1.79
CA ALA A 79 15.47 -2.72 -3.14
C ALA A 79 15.75 -1.54 -4.10
N CYS A 80 15.00 -0.44 -4.02
CA CYS A 80 15.24 0.73 -4.87
C CYS A 80 16.55 1.45 -4.51
N LEU A 81 16.93 1.48 -3.23
CA LEU A 81 18.21 2.01 -2.77
C LEU A 81 19.39 1.16 -3.26
N VAL A 82 19.29 -0.17 -3.15
CA VAL A 82 20.36 -1.11 -3.55
C VAL A 82 20.54 -1.13 -5.07
N LEU A 83 19.45 -1.12 -5.84
CA LEU A 83 19.53 -1.09 -7.31
C LEU A 83 19.95 0.27 -7.87
N GLY A 84 19.75 1.34 -7.10
CA GLY A 84 19.95 2.71 -7.54
C GLY A 84 18.84 3.21 -8.47
N LYS A 85 19.12 4.36 -9.09
CA LYS A 85 18.14 5.16 -9.85
C LYS A 85 18.02 4.72 -11.29
N ARG A 86 16.83 4.88 -11.89
CA ARG A 86 16.65 4.81 -13.35
C ARG A 86 17.48 5.90 -14.03
N LYS A 87 17.95 5.60 -15.25
CA LYS A 87 18.66 6.58 -16.09
C LYS A 87 17.75 7.77 -16.36
N GLY A 88 18.28 8.99 -16.15
CA GLY A 88 17.54 10.25 -16.33
C GLY A 88 16.81 10.75 -15.08
N TYR A 89 16.66 9.96 -14.02
CA TYR A 89 16.07 10.45 -12.76
C TYR A 89 17.05 11.41 -12.04
N PRO A 90 16.61 12.57 -11.51
CA PRO A 90 15.23 13.09 -11.45
C PRO A 90 14.87 14.06 -12.59
N HIS A 91 15.75 14.25 -13.57
CA HIS A 91 15.64 15.32 -14.58
C HIS A 91 14.72 14.98 -15.75
N THR A 92 14.49 13.70 -16.03
CA THR A 92 13.58 13.23 -17.08
C THR A 92 12.23 12.88 -16.46
N ALA A 93 11.15 13.44 -17.01
CA ALA A 93 9.80 13.06 -16.62
C ALA A 93 9.52 11.59 -16.98
N MET A 94 9.03 10.81 -16.02
CA MET A 94 8.74 9.38 -16.19
C MET A 94 7.25 9.08 -15.92
N PRO A 95 6.31 9.62 -16.72
CA PRO A 95 4.89 9.34 -16.55
C PRO A 95 4.56 7.87 -16.91
N PRO A 96 3.43 7.33 -16.42
CA PRO A 96 2.94 6.03 -16.88
C PRO A 96 2.77 6.01 -18.40
N HIS A 97 3.20 4.93 -19.05
CA HIS A 97 3.07 4.77 -20.51
C HIS A 97 1.60 4.79 -20.97
N ASN A 98 0.68 4.31 -20.13
CA ASN A 98 -0.75 4.27 -20.39
C ASN A 98 -1.54 4.55 -19.10
N LEU A 99 -2.13 5.73 -19.03
CA LEU A 99 -2.91 6.14 -17.88
C LEU A 99 -4.22 5.34 -17.74
N ASN A 100 -4.83 4.91 -18.84
CA ASN A 100 -6.06 4.11 -18.79
C ASN A 100 -5.82 2.76 -18.09
N PHE A 101 -4.70 2.10 -18.38
CA PHE A 101 -4.32 0.87 -17.68
C PHE A 101 -4.03 1.10 -16.20
N THR A 102 -3.43 2.25 -15.86
CA THR A 102 -3.20 2.62 -14.45
C THR A 102 -4.53 2.75 -13.70
N ILE A 103 -5.53 3.41 -14.31
CA ILE A 103 -6.85 3.59 -13.70
C ILE A 103 -7.65 2.29 -13.64
N MET A 104 -7.55 1.45 -14.66
CA MET A 104 -8.13 0.11 -14.62
C MET A 104 -7.54 -0.72 -13.47
N GLY A 105 -6.20 -0.69 -13.31
CA GLY A 105 -5.52 -1.34 -12.20
C GLY A 105 -5.97 -0.81 -10.83
N ALA A 106 -6.05 0.52 -10.66
CA ALA A 106 -6.53 1.14 -9.43
C ALA A 106 -7.99 0.76 -9.12
N GLY A 107 -8.86 0.71 -10.13
CA GLY A 107 -10.25 0.26 -9.98
C GLY A 107 -10.34 -1.22 -9.57
N MET A 108 -9.54 -2.09 -10.18
CA MET A 108 -9.45 -3.50 -9.79
C MET A 108 -8.93 -3.67 -8.37
N LEU A 109 -7.93 -2.88 -7.96
CA LEU A 109 -7.43 -2.87 -6.59
C LEU A 109 -8.52 -2.45 -5.61
N TRP A 110 -9.25 -1.38 -5.89
CA TRP A 110 -10.35 -0.91 -5.02
C TRP A 110 -11.42 -2.00 -4.85
N VAL A 111 -11.92 -2.57 -5.94
CA VAL A 111 -12.93 -3.64 -5.88
C VAL A 111 -12.39 -4.86 -5.15
N GLY A 112 -11.16 -5.29 -5.47
CA GLY A 112 -10.51 -6.42 -4.81
C GLY A 112 -10.28 -6.19 -3.31
N TRP A 113 -10.08 -4.94 -2.90
CA TRP A 113 -9.83 -4.59 -1.50
C TRP A 113 -11.03 -4.80 -0.59
N PHE A 114 -12.26 -4.77 -1.13
CA PHE A 114 -13.41 -5.20 -0.35
C PHE A 114 -13.28 -6.66 0.07
N GLY A 115 -12.85 -7.54 -0.85
CA GLY A 115 -12.55 -8.93 -0.51
C GLY A 115 -11.35 -9.07 0.43
N PHE A 116 -10.35 -8.21 0.30
CA PHE A 116 -9.17 -8.16 1.17
C PHE A 116 -9.53 -7.80 2.63
N ASN A 117 -10.21 -6.66 2.84
CA ASN A 117 -10.56 -6.21 4.18
C ASN A 117 -11.75 -7.00 4.75
N ALA A 118 -12.88 -7.07 4.04
CA ALA A 118 -14.06 -7.75 4.55
C ALA A 118 -13.87 -9.26 4.69
N GLY A 119 -13.13 -9.88 3.77
CA GLY A 119 -12.78 -11.30 3.87
C GLY A 119 -11.90 -11.63 5.07
N SER A 120 -11.16 -10.65 5.60
CA SER A 120 -10.35 -10.83 6.81
C SER A 120 -11.18 -10.98 8.08
N ALA A 121 -12.49 -10.68 8.02
CA ALA A 121 -13.45 -11.07 9.06
C ALA A 121 -13.70 -12.59 9.13
N VAL A 122 -13.24 -13.36 8.14
CA VAL A 122 -13.38 -14.82 7.98
C VAL A 122 -14.82 -15.37 8.05
N ALA A 123 -15.81 -14.48 7.99
CA ALA A 123 -17.22 -14.78 8.01
C ALA A 123 -18.02 -13.63 7.36
N ALA A 124 -19.21 -13.94 6.83
CA ALA A 124 -20.14 -12.93 6.34
C ALA A 124 -21.04 -12.44 7.50
N ASN A 125 -20.58 -11.44 8.23
CA ASN A 125 -21.24 -10.91 9.43
C ASN A 125 -21.15 -9.37 9.50
N GLU A 126 -21.57 -8.79 10.62
CA GLU A 126 -21.52 -7.35 10.86
C GLU A 126 -20.09 -6.77 10.75
N SER A 127 -19.07 -7.50 11.22
CA SER A 127 -17.67 -7.07 11.11
C SER A 127 -17.23 -6.97 9.65
N ALA A 128 -17.58 -7.95 8.80
CA ALA A 128 -17.30 -7.87 7.36
C ALA A 128 -18.01 -6.67 6.70
N GLY A 129 -19.29 -6.45 7.05
CA GLY A 129 -20.06 -5.31 6.54
C GLY A 129 -19.45 -3.96 6.94
N MET A 130 -19.01 -3.83 8.19
CA MET A 130 -18.33 -2.64 8.68
C MET A 130 -16.98 -2.44 7.99
N ALA A 131 -16.18 -3.50 7.84
CA ALA A 131 -14.90 -3.47 7.14
C ALA A 131 -15.06 -3.00 5.69
N MET A 132 -16.10 -3.45 4.97
CA MET A 132 -16.43 -2.92 3.63
C MET A 132 -16.75 -1.42 3.67
N LEU A 133 -17.60 -1.01 4.60
CA LEU A 133 -18.05 0.38 4.72
C LEU A 133 -16.86 1.33 4.99
N VAL A 134 -16.03 1.02 5.98
CA VAL A 134 -14.88 1.87 6.31
C VAL A 134 -13.83 1.86 5.22
N THR A 135 -13.67 0.74 4.50
CA THR A 135 -12.81 0.68 3.30
C THR A 135 -13.24 1.69 2.25
N GLN A 136 -14.55 1.75 1.95
CA GLN A 136 -15.07 2.72 0.98
C GLN A 136 -14.86 4.17 1.44
N ILE A 137 -15.17 4.45 2.72
CA ILE A 137 -15.08 5.79 3.29
C ILE A 137 -13.64 6.31 3.28
N ALA A 138 -12.70 5.52 3.80
CA ALA A 138 -11.30 5.90 3.88
C ALA A 138 -10.69 6.12 2.48
N THR A 139 -11.02 5.24 1.54
CA THR A 139 -10.55 5.33 0.14
C THR A 139 -11.06 6.59 -0.55
N ALA A 140 -12.36 6.87 -0.46
CA ALA A 140 -12.93 8.07 -1.04
C ALA A 140 -12.33 9.35 -0.42
N MET A 141 -12.17 9.37 0.91
CA MET A 141 -11.60 10.52 1.61
C MET A 141 -10.12 10.73 1.26
N ALA A 142 -9.33 9.66 1.14
CA ALA A 142 -7.92 9.77 0.75
C ALA A 142 -7.76 10.22 -0.72
N ALA A 143 -8.60 9.72 -1.63
CA ALA A 143 -8.62 10.15 -3.02
C ALA A 143 -8.93 11.65 -3.14
N LEU A 144 -9.94 12.14 -2.43
CA LEU A 144 -10.28 13.57 -2.37
C LEU A 144 -9.15 14.39 -1.74
N THR A 145 -8.59 13.92 -0.62
CA THR A 145 -7.53 14.65 0.08
C THR A 145 -6.29 14.78 -0.77
N TRP A 146 -5.86 13.71 -1.44
CA TRP A 146 -4.74 13.74 -2.37
C TRP A 146 -5.02 14.69 -3.54
N MET A 147 -6.21 14.61 -4.14
CA MET A 147 -6.64 15.50 -5.22
C MET A 147 -6.54 16.97 -4.82
N PHE A 148 -7.07 17.34 -3.65
CA PHE A 148 -6.99 18.71 -3.14
C PHE A 148 -5.56 19.12 -2.77
N ALA A 149 -4.78 18.25 -2.16
CA ALA A 149 -3.38 18.53 -1.84
C ALA A 149 -2.54 18.77 -3.11
N GLU A 150 -2.74 17.95 -4.14
CA GLU A 150 -2.12 18.11 -5.45
C GLU A 150 -2.59 19.40 -6.11
N TRP A 151 -3.89 19.71 -6.09
CA TRP A 151 -4.41 20.94 -6.66
C TRP A 151 -3.80 22.17 -5.98
N LEU A 152 -3.76 22.21 -4.65
CA LEU A 152 -3.13 23.32 -3.91
C LEU A 152 -1.64 23.44 -4.20
N SER A 153 -0.93 22.33 -4.39
CA SER A 153 0.52 22.33 -4.63
C SER A 153 0.90 22.62 -6.09
N HIS A 154 0.10 22.17 -7.06
CA HIS A 154 0.46 22.15 -8.49
C HIS A 154 -0.55 22.89 -9.40
N GLY A 155 -1.59 23.52 -8.82
CA GLY A 155 -2.58 24.34 -9.52
C GLY A 155 -3.68 23.57 -10.26
N LYS A 156 -3.58 22.24 -10.36
CA LYS A 156 -4.60 21.37 -10.97
C LYS A 156 -4.52 19.94 -10.41
N PRO A 157 -5.66 19.23 -10.32
CA PRO A 157 -5.65 17.81 -9.96
C PRO A 157 -5.22 16.93 -11.14
N SER A 158 -4.77 15.71 -10.84
CA SER A 158 -4.50 14.67 -11.82
C SER A 158 -5.23 13.37 -11.50
N VAL A 159 -5.60 12.65 -12.56
CA VAL A 159 -6.25 11.34 -12.46
C VAL A 159 -5.32 10.30 -11.81
N LEU A 160 -4.00 10.41 -12.05
CA LEU A 160 -2.99 9.59 -11.40
C LEU A 160 -2.90 9.90 -9.89
N GLY A 161 -2.99 11.17 -9.51
CA GLY A 161 -3.00 11.60 -8.11
C GLY A 161 -4.21 11.05 -7.37
N ILE A 162 -5.42 11.15 -7.95
CA ILE A 162 -6.64 10.57 -7.39
C ILE A 162 -6.49 9.06 -7.18
N ALA A 163 -5.94 8.33 -8.17
CA ALA A 163 -5.70 6.90 -8.05
C ALA A 163 -4.69 6.56 -6.94
N SER A 164 -3.62 7.33 -6.81
CA SER A 164 -2.61 7.16 -5.75
C SER A 164 -3.20 7.43 -4.37
N GLY A 165 -4.03 8.47 -4.25
CA GLY A 165 -4.77 8.79 -3.04
C GLY A 165 -5.76 7.68 -2.65
N ALA A 166 -6.48 7.10 -3.61
CA ALA A 166 -7.34 5.96 -3.36
C ALA A 166 -6.55 4.78 -2.78
N VAL A 167 -5.42 4.40 -3.39
CA VAL A 167 -4.56 3.33 -2.86
C VAL A 167 -4.01 3.66 -1.47
N ALA A 168 -3.63 4.91 -1.20
CA ALA A 168 -3.20 5.34 0.13
C ALA A 168 -4.29 5.15 1.20
N GLY A 169 -5.55 5.46 0.87
CA GLY A 169 -6.70 5.22 1.75
C GLY A 169 -6.95 3.74 1.99
N LEU A 170 -6.91 2.94 0.93
CA LEU A 170 -7.05 1.47 0.98
C LEU A 170 -5.98 0.84 1.88
N VAL A 171 -4.71 1.24 1.70
CA VAL A 171 -3.59 0.78 2.53
C VAL A 171 -3.80 1.16 3.99
N ALA A 172 -4.06 2.43 4.29
CA ALA A 172 -4.09 2.91 5.67
C ALA A 172 -5.29 2.36 6.45
N ILE A 173 -6.44 2.11 5.82
CA ILE A 173 -7.57 1.52 6.53
C ILE A 173 -7.42 0.00 6.74
N THR A 174 -6.50 -0.66 6.04
CA THR A 174 -6.31 -2.12 6.10
C THR A 174 -6.14 -2.66 7.53
N PRO A 175 -5.16 -2.22 8.34
CA PRO A 175 -5.01 -2.74 9.70
C PRO A 175 -6.19 -2.39 10.62
N ALA A 176 -6.80 -1.22 10.41
CA ALA A 176 -7.87 -0.67 11.26
C ALA A 176 -9.29 -1.10 10.83
N SER A 177 -9.48 -1.73 9.67
CA SER A 177 -10.81 -1.95 9.09
C SER A 177 -11.74 -2.84 9.93
N GLY A 178 -11.19 -3.66 10.83
CA GLY A 178 -11.96 -4.49 11.76
C GLY A 178 -12.38 -3.79 13.05
N THR A 179 -11.85 -2.59 13.34
CA THR A 179 -12.02 -1.90 14.63
C THR A 179 -12.42 -0.42 14.50
N ALA A 180 -12.09 0.22 13.37
CA ALA A 180 -12.46 1.60 13.11
C ALA A 180 -13.95 1.72 12.78
N GLY A 181 -14.56 2.82 13.23
CA GLY A 181 -15.88 3.27 12.77
C GLY A 181 -15.78 4.26 11.60
N PRO A 182 -16.93 4.69 11.02
CA PRO A 182 -16.97 5.62 9.89
C PRO A 182 -16.18 6.92 10.08
N MET A 183 -16.22 7.52 11.27
CA MET A 183 -15.46 8.74 11.57
C MET A 183 -13.95 8.48 11.62
N GLY A 184 -13.53 7.34 12.17
CA GLY A 184 -12.13 6.91 12.15
C GLY A 184 -11.64 6.71 10.71
N ALA A 185 -12.47 6.09 9.87
CA ALA A 185 -12.17 5.90 8.45
C ALA A 185 -11.97 7.22 7.69
N LEU A 186 -12.81 8.23 7.97
CA LEU A 186 -12.63 9.58 7.41
C LEU A 186 -11.29 10.20 7.84
N LEU A 187 -10.95 10.12 9.13
CA LEU A 187 -9.70 10.67 9.66
C LEU A 187 -8.48 9.96 9.09
N ILE A 188 -8.51 8.62 9.03
CA ILE A 188 -7.45 7.79 8.43
C ILE A 188 -7.30 8.14 6.95
N GLY A 189 -8.41 8.22 6.20
CA GLY A 189 -8.38 8.57 4.78
C GLY A 189 -7.83 9.99 4.53
N PHE A 190 -8.24 10.97 5.34
CA PHE A 190 -7.69 12.32 5.25
C PHE A 190 -6.18 12.33 5.55
N ALA A 191 -5.77 11.71 6.66
CA ALA A 191 -4.38 11.66 7.06
C ALA A 191 -3.52 10.93 6.02
N SER A 192 -3.96 9.79 5.50
CA SER A 192 -3.21 9.00 4.52
C SER A 192 -3.12 9.69 3.17
N GLY A 193 -4.22 10.30 2.69
CA GLY A 193 -4.21 11.08 1.46
C GLY A 193 -3.20 12.23 1.51
N LEU A 194 -3.07 12.90 2.66
CA LEU A 194 -2.12 14.01 2.84
C LEU A 194 -0.69 13.53 3.05
N VAL A 195 -0.46 12.61 4.00
CA VAL A 195 0.88 12.14 4.37
C VAL A 195 1.52 11.39 3.21
N CYS A 196 0.80 10.46 2.57
CA CYS A 196 1.33 9.72 1.43
C CYS A 196 1.59 10.62 0.21
N PHE A 197 0.79 11.68 0.00
CA PHE A 197 1.09 12.70 -1.00
C PHE A 197 2.42 13.39 -0.72
N LEU A 198 2.62 13.86 0.52
CA LEU A 198 3.84 14.58 0.92
C LEU A 198 5.07 13.68 0.83
N THR A 199 4.98 12.41 1.22
CA THR A 199 6.11 11.48 1.16
C THR A 199 6.45 11.11 -0.29
N SER A 200 5.44 10.83 -1.12
CA SER A 200 5.63 10.43 -2.52
C SER A 200 6.13 11.58 -3.41
N THR A 201 5.79 12.83 -3.07
CA THR A 201 6.15 13.99 -3.91
C THR A 201 7.31 14.81 -3.37
N LYS A 202 7.34 15.13 -2.07
CA LYS A 202 8.34 16.03 -1.46
C LYS A 202 9.49 15.25 -0.82
N LEU A 203 9.18 14.29 0.06
CA LEU A 203 10.21 13.53 0.78
C LEU A 203 11.07 12.71 -0.18
N LYS A 204 10.43 12.03 -1.15
CA LYS A 204 11.12 11.29 -2.20
C LYS A 204 12.15 12.13 -2.95
N ARG A 205 11.78 13.36 -3.33
CA ARG A 205 12.69 14.28 -4.03
C ARG A 205 13.80 14.78 -3.13
N ALA A 206 13.50 15.07 -1.86
CA ALA A 206 14.48 15.56 -0.88
C ALA A 206 15.52 14.48 -0.54
N LEU A 207 15.10 13.23 -0.34
CA LEU A 207 16.00 12.10 -0.10
C LEU A 207 16.61 11.54 -1.40
N GLY A 208 16.01 11.90 -2.53
CA GLY A 208 16.51 11.61 -3.86
C GLY A 208 16.53 10.12 -4.20
N TYR A 209 15.64 9.28 -3.66
CA TYR A 209 15.52 7.88 -4.09
C TYR A 209 14.52 7.74 -5.25
N ASP A 210 14.72 6.74 -6.10
CA ASP A 210 13.87 6.49 -7.27
C ASP A 210 12.99 5.26 -7.06
N ASP A 211 11.91 5.43 -6.30
CA ASP A 211 10.82 4.46 -6.20
C ASP A 211 9.90 4.59 -7.42
N SER A 212 9.74 3.56 -8.25
CA SER A 212 9.08 3.73 -9.56
C SER A 212 7.59 4.08 -9.48
N LEU A 213 6.86 3.50 -8.52
CA LEU A 213 5.40 3.68 -8.34
C LEU A 213 5.04 4.21 -6.95
N ASP A 214 6.01 4.82 -6.25
CA ASP A 214 5.84 5.36 -4.90
C ASP A 214 5.41 4.31 -3.86
N VAL A 215 5.91 3.09 -4.01
CA VAL A 215 5.56 1.95 -3.15
C VAL A 215 5.88 2.22 -1.68
N PHE A 216 7.02 2.85 -1.38
CA PHE A 216 7.36 3.28 -0.04
C PHE A 216 6.40 4.37 0.47
N GLY A 217 6.16 5.40 -0.34
CA GLY A 217 5.34 6.55 0.03
C GLY A 217 3.86 6.21 0.25
N VAL A 218 3.34 5.21 -0.46
CA VAL A 218 1.94 4.78 -0.38
C VAL A 218 1.78 3.56 0.54
N HIS A 219 2.58 2.50 0.36
CA HIS A 219 2.41 1.27 1.14
C HIS A 219 3.11 1.29 2.50
N ALA A 220 4.41 1.67 2.57
CA ALA A 220 5.09 1.69 3.86
C ALA A 220 4.54 2.79 4.77
N VAL A 221 4.54 4.03 4.27
CA VAL A 221 4.09 5.19 5.05
C VAL A 221 2.60 5.10 5.34
N GLY A 222 1.77 4.72 4.35
CA GLY A 222 0.34 4.53 4.56
C GLY A 222 0.05 3.41 5.56
N GLY A 223 0.78 2.31 5.50
CA GLY A 223 0.63 1.19 6.42
C GLY A 223 1.10 1.52 7.85
N ILE A 224 2.12 2.36 8.03
CA ILE A 224 2.58 2.85 9.34
C ILE A 224 1.56 3.82 9.95
N LEU A 225 0.92 4.63 9.12
CA LEU A 225 -0.06 5.62 9.56
C LEU A 225 -1.39 4.97 9.99
N GLY A 226 -1.78 3.92 9.29
CA GLY A 226 -3.00 3.14 9.52
C GLY A 226 -2.94 2.31 10.78
#